data_AF-A0A7J6PB06-F1
#
_entry.id   AF-A0A7J6PB06-F1
#
_cell.length_a   1.000
_cell.length_b   1.000
_cell.length_c   1.000
_cell.angle_alpha   90.00
_cell.angle_beta   90.00
_cell.angle_gamma   90.00
#
_symmetry.space_group_name_H-M   'P 1'
#
loop_
_entity.id
_entity.type
_entity.pdbx_description
1 polymer ?
#
loop_
_entity_poly.entity_id
_entity_poly.type
_entity_poly.pdbx_seq_one_letter_code
_entity_poly.pdbx_strand_id
1 'polypeptide(L)'
;VAKQSGMGRLINNIMQAVFFRLAGALPYEQAMPLFEHAIEKTYKNKGADVVRKNLLAVSNAIDNLNQIDVPYTSWARCEMKDHEVPRSGEEPSFVRNVLDKIHTRLGDRLSVSAFEPGGVVPLGMTQWAKRGVAQAVPVVDMDKCTQCNKCSAICPHGVIRPFLASPQELASEKTPLTFVTKPATGGNQASGLAFRIQASPLDCTGCEVC
;
A
#
# COMPACT_ATOMS: atom_id res chain seq x y z
N VAL A 1 -3.14 -7.54 18.72
CA VAL A 1 -4.59 -7.84 18.59
C VAL A 1 -4.92 -8.67 17.34
N ALA A 2 -5.15 -8.12 16.14
CA ALA A 2 -5.71 -8.88 14.99
C ALA A 2 -4.97 -10.19 14.63
N LYS A 3 -3.65 -10.12 14.45
CA LYS A 3 -2.82 -11.32 14.16
C LYS A 3 -2.89 -12.36 15.29
N GLN A 4 -2.77 -11.92 16.55
CA GLN A 4 -2.83 -12.79 17.74
C GLN A 4 -4.21 -13.44 17.89
N SER A 5 -5.28 -12.75 17.49
CA SER A 5 -6.65 -13.28 17.50
C SER A 5 -6.99 -14.11 16.25
N GLY A 6 -6.03 -14.36 15.34
CA GLY A 6 -6.27 -15.14 14.13
C GLY A 6 -7.10 -14.45 13.04
N MET A 7 -7.24 -13.11 13.12
CA MET A 7 -8.01 -12.28 12.18
C MET A 7 -7.17 -11.77 11.00
N GLY A 8 -5.86 -12.03 11.00
CA GLY A 8 -4.93 -11.55 9.96
C GLY A 8 -4.89 -10.02 9.91
N ARG A 9 -5.34 -9.44 8.79
CA ARG A 9 -5.38 -7.99 8.55
C ARG A 9 -6.71 -7.31 8.93
N LEU A 10 -7.71 -8.08 9.37
CA LEU A 10 -9.04 -7.55 9.65
C LEU A 10 -9.07 -6.87 11.03
N ILE A 11 -9.36 -5.57 11.03
CA ILE A 11 -9.39 -4.74 12.25
C ILE A 11 -10.76 -4.10 12.51
N ASN A 12 -11.77 -4.35 11.67
CA ASN A 12 -13.09 -3.71 11.76
C ASN A 12 -13.73 -3.86 13.15
N ASN A 13 -13.87 -5.09 13.65
CA ASN A 13 -14.50 -5.35 14.94
C ASN A 13 -13.63 -4.90 16.13
N ILE A 14 -12.30 -4.87 15.95
CA ILE A 14 -11.36 -4.33 16.93
C ILE A 14 -11.60 -2.82 17.09
N MET A 15 -11.64 -2.07 15.98
CA MET A 15 -11.87 -0.63 16.01
C MET A 15 -13.28 -0.29 16.49
N GLN A 16 -14.27 -1.13 16.18
CA GLN A 16 -15.64 -0.95 16.65
C GLN A 16 -15.78 -1.18 18.17
N ALA A 17 -15.08 -2.16 18.74
CA ALA A 17 -15.01 -2.35 20.19
C ALA A 17 -14.42 -1.12 20.89
N VAL A 18 -13.32 -0.58 20.36
CA VAL A 18 -12.70 0.65 20.87
C VAL A 18 -13.65 1.84 20.76
N PHE A 19 -14.39 1.97 19.65
CA PHE A 19 -15.41 3.01 19.49
C PHE A 19 -16.47 2.92 20.60
N PHE A 20 -17.08 1.75 20.85
CA PHE A 20 -18.09 1.64 21.90
C PHE A 20 -17.54 1.89 23.30
N ARG A 21 -16.25 1.58 23.54
CA ARG A 21 -15.59 1.88 24.81
C ARG A 21 -15.35 3.38 25.03
N LEU A 22 -15.01 4.13 23.98
CA LEU A 22 -14.55 5.51 24.10
C LEU A 22 -15.58 6.57 23.73
N ALA A 23 -16.52 6.26 22.82
CA ALA A 23 -17.43 7.27 22.25
C ALA A 23 -18.51 7.75 23.22
N GLY A 24 -18.84 6.96 24.25
CA GLY A 24 -19.87 7.32 25.23
C GLY A 24 -21.30 7.42 24.67
N ALA A 25 -21.54 6.93 23.45
CA ALA A 25 -22.86 6.96 22.81
C ALA A 25 -23.89 6.04 23.50
N LEU A 26 -23.42 4.97 24.14
CA LEU A 26 -24.19 4.06 24.97
C LEU A 26 -23.34 3.66 26.19
N PRO A 27 -23.95 3.30 27.33
CA PRO A 27 -23.24 2.67 28.45
C PRO A 27 -22.52 1.42 27.97
N TYR A 28 -21.26 1.24 28.39
CA TYR A 28 -20.39 0.17 27.91
C TYR A 28 -20.99 -1.22 28.19
N GLU A 29 -21.61 -1.37 29.36
CA GLU A 29 -22.27 -2.58 29.84
C GLU A 29 -23.48 -2.97 28.97
N GLN A 30 -24.07 -2.01 28.25
CA GLN A 30 -25.14 -2.26 27.29
C GLN A 30 -24.59 -2.44 25.87
N ALA A 31 -23.58 -1.66 25.50
CA ALA A 31 -23.03 -1.66 24.15
C ALA A 31 -22.34 -2.99 23.78
N MET A 32 -21.56 -3.56 24.71
CA MET A 32 -20.78 -4.77 24.43
C MET A 32 -21.64 -6.01 24.19
N PRO A 33 -22.64 -6.35 25.03
CA PRO A 33 -23.51 -7.49 24.75
C PRO A 33 -24.26 -7.35 23.42
N LEU A 34 -24.73 -6.15 23.09
CA LEU A 34 -25.39 -5.88 21.81
C LEU A 34 -24.44 -6.08 20.62
N PHE A 35 -23.19 -5.62 20.75
CA PHE A 35 -22.18 -5.75 19.72
C PHE A 35 -21.75 -7.22 19.51
N GLU A 36 -21.50 -7.95 20.59
CA GLU A 36 -21.16 -9.39 20.54
C GLU A 36 -22.29 -10.20 19.90
N HIS A 37 -23.55 -9.92 20.27
CA HIS A 37 -24.71 -10.53 19.63
C HIS A 37 -24.80 -10.20 18.12
N ALA A 38 -24.49 -8.97 17.73
CA ALA A 38 -24.45 -8.58 16.32
C ALA A 38 -23.34 -9.31 15.54
N ILE A 39 -22.18 -9.56 16.15
CA ILE A 39 -21.10 -10.39 15.58
C ILE A 39 -21.61 -11.81 15.35
N GLU A 40 -22.20 -12.44 16.36
CA GLU A 40 -22.75 -13.80 16.22
C GLU A 40 -23.77 -13.88 15.08
N LYS A 41 -24.74 -12.97 15.05
CA LYS A 41 -25.78 -12.92 14.02
C LYS A 41 -25.18 -12.75 12.61
N THR A 42 -24.17 -11.92 12.47
CA THR A 42 -23.53 -11.60 11.18
C THR A 42 -22.68 -12.76 10.67
N TYR A 43 -21.93 -13.42 11.57
CA TYR A 43 -20.93 -14.42 11.18
C TYR A 43 -21.35 -15.87 11.46
N LYS A 44 -22.54 -16.14 12.00
CA LYS A 44 -23.02 -17.51 12.26
C LYS A 44 -22.90 -18.45 11.05
N ASN A 45 -23.17 -17.93 9.85
CA ASN A 45 -23.10 -18.71 8.59
C ASN A 45 -21.65 -18.95 8.12
N LYS A 46 -20.64 -18.32 8.74
CA LYS A 46 -19.22 -18.49 8.43
C LYS A 46 -18.52 -19.52 9.34
N GLY A 47 -19.27 -20.11 10.28
CA GLY A 47 -18.79 -21.14 11.19
C GLY A 47 -18.37 -20.61 12.56
N ALA A 48 -18.43 -21.48 13.56
CA ALA A 48 -18.18 -21.14 14.96
C ALA A 48 -16.76 -20.61 15.22
N ASP A 49 -15.76 -21.09 14.47
CA ASP A 49 -14.37 -20.60 14.59
C ASP A 49 -14.24 -19.12 14.22
N VAL A 50 -14.94 -18.67 13.16
CA VAL A 50 -14.93 -17.26 12.74
C VAL A 50 -15.59 -16.38 13.80
N VAL A 51 -16.73 -16.81 14.33
CA VAL A 51 -17.42 -16.09 15.43
C VAL A 51 -16.49 -15.98 16.63
N ARG A 52 -15.89 -17.10 17.08
CA ARG A 52 -14.96 -17.14 18.21
C ARG A 52 -13.76 -16.20 18.01
N LYS A 53 -13.13 -16.20 16.83
CA LYS A 53 -12.00 -15.31 16.51
C LYS A 53 -12.39 -13.84 16.58
N ASN A 54 -13.60 -13.49 16.13
CA ASN A 54 -14.10 -12.12 16.22
C ASN A 54 -14.35 -11.71 17.68
N LEU A 55 -15.01 -12.53 18.48
CA LEU A 55 -15.25 -12.26 19.90
C LEU A 55 -13.93 -12.14 20.68
N LEU A 56 -12.97 -13.03 20.41
CA LEU A 56 -11.62 -12.95 20.97
C LEU A 56 -10.90 -11.66 20.56
N ALA A 57 -11.03 -11.23 19.30
CA ALA A 57 -10.46 -9.97 18.84
C ALA A 57 -11.06 -8.75 19.55
N VAL A 58 -12.36 -8.80 19.86
CA VAL A 58 -13.06 -7.77 20.62
C VAL A 58 -12.55 -7.69 22.07
N SER A 59 -12.49 -8.81 22.80
CA SER A 59 -11.91 -8.84 24.16
C SER A 59 -10.48 -8.30 24.16
N ASN A 60 -9.63 -8.86 23.30
CA ASN A 60 -8.23 -8.45 23.20
C ASN A 60 -8.06 -6.98 22.82
N ALA A 61 -9.01 -6.37 22.09
CA ALA A 61 -8.97 -4.94 21.78
C ALA A 61 -9.10 -4.08 23.03
N ILE A 62 -10.03 -4.45 23.93
CA ILE A 62 -10.26 -3.74 25.19
C ILE A 62 -9.11 -3.97 26.17
N ASP A 63 -8.64 -5.21 26.30
CA ASP A 63 -7.54 -5.57 27.21
C ASP A 63 -6.22 -4.89 26.82
N ASN A 64 -6.05 -4.54 25.55
CA ASN A 64 -4.86 -3.85 25.04
C ASN A 64 -5.13 -2.36 24.75
N LEU A 65 -6.27 -1.80 25.18
CA LEU A 65 -6.56 -0.39 25.04
C LEU A 65 -5.86 0.39 26.15
N ASN A 66 -4.81 1.12 25.77
CA ASN A 66 -4.00 1.91 26.70
C ASN A 66 -4.20 3.40 26.44
N GLN A 67 -4.46 4.17 27.50
CA GLN A 67 -4.43 5.62 27.43
C GLN A 67 -2.97 6.08 27.32
N ILE A 68 -2.71 7.01 26.41
CA ILE A 68 -1.40 7.65 26.28
C ILE A 68 -1.49 9.05 26.89
N ASP A 69 -0.78 9.27 27.99
CA ASP A 69 -0.67 10.58 28.61
C ASP A 69 0.31 11.44 27.82
N VAL A 70 -0.24 12.39 27.05
CA VAL A 70 0.52 13.24 26.15
C VAL A 70 1.08 14.47 26.90
N PRO A 71 2.40 14.77 26.82
CA PRO A 71 2.98 15.95 27.46
C PRO A 71 2.64 17.23 26.70
N TYR A 72 1.43 17.75 26.93
CA TYR A 72 0.79 18.85 26.18
C TYR A 72 1.73 20.03 25.89
N THR A 73 2.41 20.57 26.90
CA THR A 73 3.26 21.77 26.76
C THR A 73 4.39 21.57 25.76
N SER A 74 4.98 20.37 25.72
CA SER A 74 6.07 20.06 24.80
C SER A 74 5.56 19.80 23.38
N TRP A 75 4.45 19.07 23.24
CA TRP A 75 3.87 18.75 21.92
C TRP A 75 3.25 19.97 21.26
N ALA A 76 2.61 20.86 22.02
CA ALA A 76 2.04 22.10 21.51
C ALA A 76 3.11 23.07 20.94
N ARG A 77 4.38 22.89 21.31
CA ARG A 77 5.53 23.67 20.81
C ARG A 77 6.40 22.88 19.83
N CYS A 78 5.99 21.67 19.46
CA CYS A 78 6.74 20.86 18.52
C CYS A 78 6.74 21.52 17.14
N GLU A 79 7.92 21.73 16.57
CA GLU A 79 8.04 22.17 15.19
C GLU A 79 7.63 21.03 14.26
N MET A 80 6.50 21.20 13.60
CA MET A 80 6.06 20.29 12.55
C MET A 80 6.89 20.58 11.30
N LYS A 81 7.73 19.63 10.90
CA LYS A 81 8.26 19.62 9.55
C LYS A 81 7.21 18.99 8.63
N ASP A 82 6.98 19.63 7.49
CA ASP A 82 6.17 18.99 6.46
C ASP A 82 6.80 17.65 6.09
N HIS A 83 5.95 16.64 5.95
CA HIS A 83 6.41 15.34 5.47
C HIS A 83 6.82 15.50 4.00
N GLU A 84 8.12 15.51 3.74
CA GLU A 84 8.65 15.48 2.39
C GLU A 84 8.39 14.10 1.79
N VAL A 85 7.41 14.02 0.89
CA VAL A 85 7.25 12.86 0.02
C VAL A 85 8.44 12.87 -0.94
N PRO A 86 9.23 11.80 -1.05
CA PRO A 86 10.32 11.74 -2.02
C PRO A 86 9.78 11.96 -3.44
N ARG A 87 10.17 13.06 -4.06
CA ARG A 87 9.82 13.44 -5.44
C ARG A 87 11.05 13.29 -6.33
N SER A 88 10.85 12.92 -7.58
CA SER A 88 11.95 12.97 -8.55
C SER A 88 12.27 14.41 -8.99
N GLY A 89 11.32 15.34 -8.81
CA GLY A 89 11.40 16.71 -9.32
C GLY A 89 10.97 16.84 -10.78
N GLU A 90 10.70 15.71 -11.45
CA GLU A 90 10.29 15.63 -12.85
C GLU A 90 8.76 15.57 -13.00
N GLU A 91 8.02 15.64 -11.89
CA GLU A 91 6.56 15.56 -11.90
C GLU A 91 5.93 16.73 -12.70
N PRO A 92 5.03 16.44 -13.66
CA PRO A 92 4.27 17.46 -14.37
C PRO A 92 3.50 18.39 -13.42
N SER A 93 3.28 19.63 -13.86
CA SER A 93 2.51 20.62 -13.09
C SER A 93 1.11 20.11 -12.72
N PHE A 94 0.46 19.34 -13.58
CA PHE A 94 -0.85 18.73 -13.30
C PHE A 94 -0.81 17.77 -12.10
N VAL A 95 0.28 17.00 -11.92
CA VAL A 95 0.45 16.13 -10.75
C VAL A 95 0.54 16.97 -9.49
N ARG A 96 1.46 17.95 -9.48
CA ARG A 96 1.76 18.78 -8.30
C ARG A 96 0.62 19.70 -7.89
N ASN A 97 -0.02 20.33 -8.87
CA ASN A 97 -0.98 21.39 -8.61
C ASN A 97 -2.41 20.89 -8.48
N VAL A 98 -2.74 19.73 -9.06
CA VAL A 98 -4.10 19.16 -9.10
C VAL A 98 -4.17 17.80 -8.41
N LEU A 99 -3.49 16.77 -8.94
CA LEU A 99 -3.65 15.41 -8.45
C LEU A 99 -3.21 15.25 -6.98
N ASP A 100 -2.10 15.87 -6.60
CA ASP A 100 -1.62 15.83 -5.22
C ASP A 100 -2.64 16.43 -4.25
N LYS A 101 -3.21 17.58 -4.59
CA LYS A 101 -4.26 18.20 -3.76
C LYS A 101 -5.48 17.29 -3.64
N ILE A 102 -5.89 16.62 -4.71
CA ILE A 102 -6.98 15.64 -4.67
C ILE A 102 -6.64 14.46 -3.76
N HIS A 103 -5.45 13.89 -3.91
CA HIS A 103 -4.99 12.74 -3.11
C HIS A 103 -4.82 13.08 -1.63
N THR A 104 -4.42 14.31 -1.29
CA THR A 104 -4.31 14.79 0.09
C THR A 104 -5.61 15.37 0.64
N ARG A 105 -6.76 15.09 0.01
CA ARG A 105 -8.09 15.54 0.46
C ARG A 105 -8.29 17.06 0.48
N LEU A 106 -7.56 17.77 -0.38
CA LEU A 106 -7.65 19.22 -0.60
C LEU A 106 -8.25 19.56 -1.97
N GLY A 107 -8.94 18.61 -2.62
CA GLY A 107 -9.54 18.79 -3.94
C GLY A 107 -10.54 19.96 -3.99
N ASP A 108 -11.35 20.14 -2.96
CA ASP A 108 -12.32 21.24 -2.86
C ASP A 108 -11.68 22.63 -2.78
N ARG A 109 -10.37 22.72 -2.54
CA ARG A 109 -9.61 23.99 -2.56
C ARG A 109 -9.14 24.38 -3.96
N LEU A 110 -9.36 23.53 -4.96
CA LEU A 110 -9.02 23.82 -6.35
C LEU A 110 -10.03 24.82 -6.93
N SER A 111 -9.53 25.88 -7.55
CA SER A 111 -10.38 26.81 -8.31
C SER A 111 -10.85 26.15 -9.60
N VAL A 112 -11.94 26.68 -10.18
CA VAL A 112 -12.42 26.26 -11.50
C VAL A 112 -11.33 26.40 -12.57
N SER A 113 -10.47 27.41 -12.45
CA SER A 113 -9.34 27.64 -13.36
C SER A 113 -8.23 26.59 -13.29
N ALA A 114 -8.26 25.67 -12.32
CA ALA A 114 -7.32 24.56 -12.24
C ALA A 114 -7.67 23.41 -13.22
N PHE A 115 -8.83 23.48 -13.87
CA PHE A 115 -9.34 22.42 -14.74
C PHE A 115 -9.47 22.90 -16.19
N GLU A 116 -9.15 22.01 -17.12
CA GLU A 116 -9.33 22.27 -18.54
C GLU A 116 -10.82 22.21 -18.93
N PRO A 117 -11.34 23.20 -19.68
CA PRO A 117 -12.68 23.12 -20.25
C PRO A 117 -12.88 21.82 -21.03
N GLY A 118 -14.02 21.16 -20.84
CA GLY A 118 -14.31 19.86 -21.45
C GLY A 118 -13.72 18.66 -20.72
N GLY A 119 -13.03 18.84 -19.58
CA GLY A 119 -12.60 17.75 -18.71
C GLY A 119 -11.44 16.93 -19.25
N VAL A 120 -10.63 17.49 -20.15
CA VAL A 120 -9.46 16.82 -20.72
C VAL A 120 -8.38 16.70 -19.65
N VAL A 121 -7.83 15.51 -19.48
CA VAL A 121 -6.72 15.22 -18.55
C VAL A 121 -5.54 14.58 -19.28
N PRO A 122 -4.30 14.96 -18.95
CA PRO A 122 -3.14 14.36 -19.61
C PRO A 122 -2.91 12.91 -19.17
N LEU A 123 -2.41 12.09 -20.09
CA LEU A 123 -2.21 10.65 -19.90
C LEU A 123 -0.96 10.35 -19.04
N GLY A 124 -0.85 9.10 -18.58
CA GLY A 124 0.36 8.59 -17.93
C GLY A 124 0.60 9.13 -16.51
N MET A 125 -0.40 9.71 -15.85
CA MET A 125 -0.22 10.32 -14.53
C MET A 125 -0.06 9.30 -13.39
N THR A 126 -0.50 8.06 -13.58
CA THR A 126 -0.40 6.99 -12.57
C THR A 126 1.05 6.64 -12.22
N GLN A 127 2.01 6.90 -13.13
CA GLN A 127 3.43 6.66 -12.87
C GLN A 127 3.98 7.47 -11.69
N TRP A 128 3.30 8.57 -11.32
CA TRP A 128 3.68 9.48 -10.23
C TRP A 128 2.96 9.17 -8.90
N ALA A 129 2.01 8.24 -8.88
CA ALA A 129 1.16 8.01 -7.71
C ALA A 129 1.88 7.27 -6.58
N LYS A 130 2.77 6.31 -6.90
CA LYS A 130 3.66 5.58 -5.98
C LYS A 130 3.03 5.23 -4.62
N ARG A 131 1.84 4.62 -4.67
CA ARG A 131 0.94 4.43 -3.50
C ARG A 131 1.53 3.59 -2.37
N GLY A 132 2.41 2.64 -2.66
CA GLY A 132 3.09 1.83 -1.64
C GLY A 132 2.15 0.99 -0.75
N VAL A 133 1.06 0.47 -1.31
CA VAL A 133 0.00 -0.19 -0.51
C VAL A 133 0.20 -1.69 -0.29
N ALA A 134 1.14 -2.32 -1.01
CA ALA A 134 1.37 -3.76 -0.88
C ALA A 134 2.02 -4.11 0.47
N GLN A 135 1.55 -5.18 1.10
CA GLN A 135 2.19 -5.74 2.30
C GLN A 135 3.43 -6.57 1.96
N ALA A 136 3.47 -7.14 0.75
CA ALA A 136 4.58 -7.90 0.20
C ALA A 136 4.68 -7.63 -1.30
N VAL A 137 5.91 -7.66 -1.83
CA VAL A 137 6.21 -7.41 -3.25
C VAL A 137 7.08 -8.53 -3.80
N PRO A 138 6.98 -8.86 -5.10
CA PRO A 138 7.76 -9.95 -5.68
C PRO A 138 9.25 -9.59 -5.69
N VAL A 139 10.09 -10.56 -5.31
CA VAL A 139 11.54 -10.51 -5.45
C VAL A 139 11.94 -11.66 -6.37
N VAL A 140 12.51 -11.32 -7.52
CA VAL A 140 12.90 -12.33 -8.51
C VAL A 140 14.29 -12.86 -8.19
N ASP A 141 14.37 -14.17 -7.96
CA ASP A 141 15.62 -14.92 -7.95
C ASP A 141 16.09 -15.09 -9.40
N MET A 142 17.05 -14.27 -9.81
CA MET A 142 17.56 -14.29 -11.18
C MET A 142 18.21 -15.63 -11.52
N ASP A 143 18.82 -16.34 -10.57
CA ASP A 143 19.47 -17.63 -10.83
C ASP A 143 18.46 -18.67 -11.31
N LYS A 144 17.24 -18.62 -10.77
CA LYS A 144 16.11 -19.48 -11.17
C LYS A 144 15.29 -18.94 -12.36
N CYS A 145 15.50 -17.69 -12.74
CA CYS A 145 14.73 -17.07 -13.83
C CYS A 145 15.09 -17.68 -15.20
N THR A 146 14.06 -18.12 -15.94
CA THR A 146 14.18 -18.67 -17.29
C THR A 146 13.93 -17.65 -18.41
N GLN A 147 13.79 -16.36 -18.06
CA GLN A 147 13.59 -15.24 -19.01
C GLN A 147 12.33 -15.37 -19.90
N CYS A 148 11.26 -16.02 -19.39
CA CYS A 148 10.04 -16.29 -20.17
C CYS A 148 9.03 -15.13 -20.21
N ASN A 149 9.27 -14.03 -19.51
CA ASN A 149 8.40 -12.85 -19.39
C ASN A 149 6.95 -13.09 -18.90
N LYS A 150 6.61 -14.31 -18.47
CA LYS A 150 5.25 -14.64 -17.99
C LYS A 150 4.82 -13.73 -16.85
N CYS A 151 5.64 -13.59 -15.81
CA CYS A 151 5.38 -12.70 -14.67
C CYS A 151 4.97 -11.28 -15.07
N SER A 152 5.55 -10.75 -16.16
CA SER A 152 5.17 -9.44 -16.68
C SER A 152 3.84 -9.46 -17.43
N ALA A 153 3.64 -10.45 -18.29
CA ALA A 153 2.41 -10.60 -19.08
C ALA A 153 1.16 -10.80 -18.21
N ILE A 154 1.28 -11.50 -17.08
CA ILE A 154 0.16 -11.76 -16.17
C ILE A 154 -0.05 -10.66 -15.12
N CYS A 155 0.86 -9.68 -15.02
CA CYS A 155 0.75 -8.63 -14.04
C CYS A 155 -0.39 -7.66 -14.38
N PRO A 156 -1.47 -7.56 -13.57
CA PRO A 156 -2.63 -6.71 -13.92
C PRO A 156 -2.37 -5.21 -13.73
N HIS A 157 -1.19 -4.83 -13.24
CA HIS A 157 -0.83 -3.45 -12.92
C HIS A 157 0.44 -2.98 -13.65
N GLY A 158 1.06 -3.85 -14.47
CA GLY A 158 2.32 -3.56 -15.16
C GLY A 158 3.46 -3.21 -14.21
N VAL A 159 3.56 -3.84 -13.04
CA VAL A 159 4.55 -3.48 -12.00
C VAL A 159 5.85 -4.25 -12.10
N ILE A 160 5.81 -5.47 -12.64
CA ILE A 160 6.97 -6.32 -12.85
C ILE A 160 7.24 -6.43 -14.35
N ARG A 161 8.44 -6.04 -14.77
CA ARG A 161 8.78 -5.87 -16.19
C ARG A 161 10.15 -6.45 -16.50
N PRO A 162 10.35 -7.01 -17.70
CA PRO A 162 11.66 -7.38 -18.20
C PRO A 162 12.40 -6.16 -18.72
N PHE A 163 13.71 -6.15 -18.50
CA PHE A 163 14.64 -5.15 -19.01
C PHE A 163 15.80 -5.85 -19.67
N LEU A 164 16.19 -5.34 -20.84
CA LEU A 164 17.48 -5.63 -21.46
C LEU A 164 18.38 -4.42 -21.25
N ALA A 165 19.65 -4.67 -20.92
CA ALA A 165 20.65 -3.63 -20.70
C ALA A 165 21.95 -3.98 -21.43
N SER A 166 22.53 -2.99 -22.08
CA SER A 166 23.86 -3.09 -22.68
C SER A 166 24.96 -3.10 -21.61
N PRO A 167 26.16 -3.62 -21.91
CA PRO A 167 27.31 -3.51 -21.00
C PRO A 167 27.63 -2.08 -20.59
N GLN A 168 27.44 -1.11 -21.50
CA GLN A 168 27.67 0.31 -21.25
C GLN A 168 26.68 0.88 -20.23
N GLU A 169 25.40 0.51 -20.31
CA GLU A 169 24.39 0.93 -19.33
C GLU A 169 24.68 0.34 -17.95
N LEU A 170 25.11 -0.94 -17.89
CA LEU A 170 25.48 -1.59 -16.63
C LEU A 170 26.74 -1.01 -16.00
N ALA A 171 27.68 -0.51 -16.81
CA ALA A 171 28.90 0.14 -16.33
C ALA A 171 28.68 1.56 -15.80
N SER A 172 27.45 2.12 -15.93
CA SER A 172 27.12 3.42 -15.37
C SER A 172 27.26 3.45 -13.86
N GLU A 173 27.83 4.53 -13.31
CA GLU A 173 27.89 4.78 -11.86
C GLU A 173 26.50 4.85 -11.20
N LYS A 174 25.45 5.07 -12.00
CA LYS A 174 24.06 5.07 -11.54
C LYS A 174 23.50 3.67 -11.31
N THR A 175 24.18 2.62 -11.78
CA THR A 175 23.74 1.23 -11.63
C THR A 175 24.01 0.76 -10.20
N PRO A 176 22.97 0.46 -9.39
CA PRO A 176 23.18 0.00 -8.03
C PRO A 176 23.88 -1.36 -8.01
N LEU A 177 24.70 -1.62 -6.99
CA LEU A 177 25.33 -2.93 -6.78
C LEU A 177 24.31 -4.08 -6.65
N THR A 178 23.07 -3.76 -6.25
CA THR A 178 21.96 -4.71 -6.12
C THR A 178 21.24 -5.01 -7.44
N PHE A 179 21.65 -4.37 -8.56
CA PHE A 179 21.05 -4.55 -9.88
C PHE A 179 21.58 -5.81 -10.58
N VAL A 180 21.34 -6.97 -9.94
CA VAL A 180 21.80 -8.27 -10.45
C VAL A 180 21.12 -8.63 -11.76
N THR A 181 21.90 -8.98 -12.77
CA THR A 181 21.43 -9.36 -14.12
C THR A 181 21.94 -10.74 -14.52
N LYS A 182 21.37 -11.35 -15.57
CA LYS A 182 21.94 -12.52 -16.25
C LYS A 182 22.16 -12.23 -17.73
N PRO A 183 23.05 -12.95 -18.44
CA PRO A 183 23.14 -12.87 -19.90
C PRO A 183 21.77 -13.12 -20.54
N ALA A 184 21.36 -12.29 -21.48
CA ALA A 184 20.07 -12.42 -22.13
C ALA A 184 20.00 -13.67 -23.01
N THR A 185 18.91 -14.42 -22.89
CA THR A 185 18.59 -15.53 -23.78
C THR A 185 17.64 -15.04 -24.86
N GLY A 186 18.08 -15.07 -26.12
CA GLY A 186 17.25 -14.62 -27.25
C GLY A 186 17.91 -14.77 -28.61
N GLY A 187 18.97 -15.58 -28.69
CA GLY A 187 19.80 -15.71 -29.88
C GLY A 187 20.41 -14.38 -30.30
N ASN A 188 20.58 -14.19 -31.61
CA ASN A 188 21.28 -13.04 -32.18
C ASN A 188 20.64 -11.68 -31.82
N GLN A 189 19.33 -11.63 -31.59
CA GLN A 189 18.62 -10.38 -31.29
C GLN A 189 18.91 -9.82 -29.89
N ALA A 190 19.32 -10.67 -28.95
CA ALA A 190 19.66 -10.27 -27.58
C ALA A 190 21.13 -10.54 -27.23
N SER A 191 21.94 -10.94 -28.22
CA SER A 191 23.34 -11.31 -28.02
C SER A 191 24.13 -10.13 -27.46
N GLY A 192 24.90 -10.38 -26.40
CA GLY A 192 25.70 -9.36 -25.71
C GLY A 192 24.92 -8.45 -24.76
N LEU A 193 23.60 -8.61 -24.63
CA LEU A 193 22.80 -7.88 -23.65
C LEU A 193 22.66 -8.67 -22.35
N ALA A 194 22.43 -7.94 -21.27
CA ALA A 194 22.03 -8.47 -19.98
C ALA A 194 20.50 -8.37 -19.83
N PHE A 195 19.91 -9.30 -19.09
CA PHE A 195 18.50 -9.40 -18.81
C PHE A 195 18.23 -9.33 -17.31
N ARG A 196 17.18 -8.60 -16.92
CA ARG A 196 16.67 -8.54 -15.54
C ARG A 196 15.15 -8.41 -15.53
N ILE A 197 14.51 -9.10 -14.58
CA ILE A 197 13.14 -8.76 -14.19
C ILE A 197 13.21 -7.76 -13.03
N GLN A 198 12.52 -6.63 -13.16
CA GLN A 198 12.46 -5.61 -12.13
C GLN A 198 11.00 -5.31 -11.77
N ALA A 199 10.70 -5.33 -10.47
CA ALA A 199 9.42 -4.90 -9.94
C ALA A 199 9.48 -3.44 -9.47
N SER A 200 8.35 -2.73 -9.57
CA SER A 200 8.10 -1.43 -8.94
C SER A 200 7.36 -1.64 -7.61
N PRO A 201 8.04 -1.59 -6.45
CA PRO A 201 7.41 -1.91 -5.16
C PRO A 201 6.26 -0.97 -4.81
N LEU A 202 6.41 0.32 -5.14
CA LEU A 202 5.44 1.35 -4.80
C LEU A 202 4.17 1.32 -5.68
N ASP A 203 4.20 0.61 -6.80
CA ASP A 203 3.03 0.43 -7.67
C ASP A 203 2.39 -0.95 -7.48
N CYS A 204 3.10 -1.89 -6.84
CA CYS A 204 2.60 -3.24 -6.56
C CYS A 204 1.40 -3.20 -5.62
N THR A 205 0.47 -4.13 -5.83
CA THR A 205 -0.71 -4.34 -4.97
C THR A 205 -0.64 -5.63 -4.15
N GLY A 206 0.43 -6.43 -4.29
CA GLY A 206 0.62 -7.67 -3.54
C GLY A 206 -0.40 -8.77 -3.90
N CYS A 207 -0.82 -8.85 -5.17
CA CYS A 207 -1.83 -9.83 -5.62
C CYS A 207 -1.31 -11.26 -5.80
N GLU A 208 0.01 -11.49 -5.71
CA GLU A 208 0.65 -12.81 -5.79
C GLU A 208 0.40 -13.60 -7.09
N VAL A 209 0.01 -12.90 -8.16
CA VAL A 209 -0.26 -13.54 -9.46
C VAL A 209 1.04 -13.94 -10.17
N CYS A 210 2.09 -13.12 -10.05
CA CYS A 210 3.39 -13.27 -10.71
C CYS A 210 4.43 -14.00 -9.86
#